data_AF-A0A5B2TDE2-F1
#
_entry.id   AF-A0A5B2TDE2-F1
#
_cell.length_a   1.000
_cell.length_b   1.000
_cell.length_c   1.000
_cell.angle_alpha   90.00
_cell.angle_beta   90.00
_cell.angle_gamma   90.00
#
_symmetry.space_group_name_H-M   'P 1'
#
loop_
_entity.id
_entity.type
_entity.pdbx_description
1 polymer ?
#
loop_
_entity_poly.entity_id
_entity_poly.type
_entity_poly.pdbx_seq_one_letter_code
_entity_poly.pdbx_strand_id
1 'polypeptide(L)'
;MTPAPDPDWLYHHFEAAGAEAELARFRAAAAGSGLVPWQLDLPRLQEDWLHLMLSAPPQTRGISLEGARILAEQLREAVAAQQERARSLIGQSTACPLDLHALFPVPPEILALGPDHPEARSWLWREWGTPRPLRHVREARSTGGALRLRFWSADWSPWQALLRLRQRFPTLRFTLRPVYEEGG
;
A
#
# COMPACT_ATOMS: atom_id res chain seq x y z
N MET A 1 6.82 -5.23 -18.58
CA MET A 1 7.68 -5.74 -17.47
C MET A 1 6.75 -6.03 -16.31
N THR A 2 6.69 -7.28 -15.86
CA THR A 2 5.82 -7.69 -14.75
C THR A 2 6.60 -7.55 -13.44
N PRO A 3 6.05 -6.92 -12.40
CA PRO A 3 6.77 -6.70 -11.14
C PRO A 3 7.08 -8.00 -10.40
N ALA A 4 8.21 -8.07 -9.68
CA ALA A 4 8.67 -9.26 -8.96
C ALA A 4 7.83 -9.55 -7.69
N PRO A 5 7.48 -10.82 -7.39
CA PRO A 5 6.58 -11.17 -6.29
C PRO A 5 7.05 -10.66 -4.91
N ASP A 6 8.36 -10.66 -4.69
CA ASP A 6 9.01 -10.07 -3.52
C ASP A 6 9.82 -8.84 -3.97
N PRO A 7 9.27 -7.62 -3.80
CA PRO A 7 9.92 -6.42 -4.30
C PRO A 7 10.94 -5.86 -3.32
N ASP A 8 11.98 -5.23 -3.86
CA ASP A 8 12.90 -4.43 -3.06
C ASP A 8 12.19 -3.18 -2.54
N TRP A 9 12.49 -2.76 -1.31
CA TRP A 9 11.91 -1.55 -0.74
C TRP A 9 12.90 -0.41 -0.84
N LEU A 10 12.52 0.64 -1.58
CA LEU A 10 13.33 1.83 -1.78
C LEU A 10 12.84 2.96 -0.88
N TYR A 11 13.75 3.55 -0.11
CA TYR A 11 13.45 4.70 0.73
C TYR A 11 13.55 6.00 -0.07
N HIS A 12 12.57 6.88 0.14
CA HIS A 12 12.46 8.12 -0.62
C HIS A 12 12.24 9.34 0.27
N HIS A 13 12.85 10.45 -0.15
CA HIS A 13 12.47 11.79 0.26
C HIS A 13 11.66 12.45 -0.86
N PHE A 14 10.47 12.92 -0.49
CA PHE A 14 9.57 13.65 -1.38
C PHE A 14 9.39 15.08 -0.88
N GLU A 15 9.36 16.02 -1.80
CA GLU A 15 9.07 17.42 -1.53
C GLU A 15 8.04 17.95 -2.53
N ALA A 16 7.04 18.65 -2.00
CA ALA A 16 6.12 19.49 -2.76
C ALA A 16 6.29 20.94 -2.31
N ALA A 17 6.56 21.84 -3.25
CA ALA A 17 6.75 23.26 -2.99
C ALA A 17 5.93 24.11 -3.97
N GLY A 18 5.43 25.26 -3.51
CA GLY A 18 4.62 26.18 -4.29
C GLY A 18 3.84 27.14 -3.40
N ALA A 19 2.82 27.79 -3.96
CA ALA A 19 1.95 28.69 -3.21
C ALA A 19 1.21 27.94 -2.09
N GLU A 20 1.02 28.60 -0.94
CA GLU A 20 0.45 27.99 0.27
C GLU A 20 -0.95 27.39 0.02
N ALA A 21 -1.82 28.12 -0.69
CA ALA A 21 -3.18 27.66 -1.00
C ALA A 21 -3.17 26.37 -1.86
N GLU A 22 -2.25 26.27 -2.82
CA GLU A 22 -2.12 25.08 -3.66
C GLU A 22 -1.52 23.90 -2.89
N LEU A 23 -0.56 24.16 -2.00
CA LEU A 23 -0.03 23.14 -1.09
C LEU A 23 -1.10 22.62 -0.13
N ALA A 24 -1.96 23.49 0.40
CA ALA A 24 -3.09 23.10 1.24
C ALA A 24 -4.09 22.22 0.46
N ARG A 25 -4.40 22.60 -0.79
CA ARG A 25 -5.26 21.82 -1.69
C ARG A 25 -4.66 20.43 -1.97
N PHE A 26 -3.35 20.36 -2.24
CA PHE A 26 -2.66 19.09 -2.42
C PHE A 26 -2.68 18.24 -1.15
N ARG A 27 -2.36 18.81 0.03
CA ARG A 27 -2.41 18.10 1.32
C ARG A 27 -3.78 17.50 1.59
N ALA A 28 -4.84 18.26 1.38
CA ALA A 28 -6.21 17.77 1.57
C ALA A 28 -6.55 16.62 0.62
N ALA A 29 -6.12 16.69 -0.64
CA ALA A 29 -6.38 15.63 -1.63
C ALA A 29 -5.50 14.38 -1.41
N ALA A 30 -4.30 14.55 -0.87
CA ALA A 30 -3.33 13.48 -0.62
C ALA A 30 -3.53 12.79 0.73
N ALA A 31 -4.20 13.45 1.68
CA ALA A 31 -4.47 12.88 2.98
C ALA A 31 -5.48 11.74 2.89
N GLY A 32 -5.16 10.62 3.54
CA GLY A 32 -6.02 9.45 3.55
C GLY A 32 -5.67 8.48 4.66
N SER A 33 -6.20 7.27 4.54
CA SER A 33 -5.95 6.19 5.50
C SER A 33 -4.56 5.56 5.33
N GLY A 34 -3.97 5.69 4.14
CA GLY A 34 -2.76 4.95 3.73
C GLY A 34 -3.05 3.47 3.47
N LEU A 35 -4.31 3.07 3.42
CA LEU A 35 -4.75 1.70 3.18
C LEU A 35 -5.42 1.60 1.81
N VAL A 36 -5.22 0.46 1.15
CA VAL A 36 -6.00 0.08 -0.03
C VAL A 36 -7.05 -0.93 0.41
N PRO A 37 -8.35 -0.69 0.14
CA PRO A 37 -9.44 -1.55 0.62
C PRO A 37 -9.60 -2.79 -0.27
N TRP A 38 -8.57 -3.63 -0.31
CA TRP A 38 -8.62 -4.91 -1.00
C TRP A 38 -9.78 -5.76 -0.50
N GLN A 39 -10.47 -6.42 -1.42
CA GLN A 39 -11.41 -7.48 -1.08
C GLN A 39 -10.60 -8.78 -1.03
N LEU A 40 -10.73 -9.51 0.07
CA LEU A 40 -10.00 -10.75 0.29
C LEU A 40 -11.02 -11.88 0.20
N ASP A 41 -10.65 -12.94 -0.53
CA ASP A 41 -11.41 -14.19 -0.53
C ASP A 41 -11.10 -14.94 0.77
N LEU A 42 -11.87 -14.62 1.80
CA LEU A 42 -11.70 -15.17 3.15
C LEU A 42 -11.87 -16.71 3.20
N PRO A 43 -12.87 -17.32 2.51
CA PRO A 43 -12.93 -18.77 2.37
C PRO A 43 -11.66 -19.37 1.76
N ARG A 44 -11.16 -18.80 0.66
CA ARG A 44 -9.92 -19.27 0.04
C ARG A 44 -8.72 -19.16 0.97
N LEU A 45 -8.55 -18.03 1.66
CA LEU A 45 -7.46 -17.85 2.61
C LEU A 45 -7.50 -18.89 3.75
N GLN A 46 -8.70 -19.21 4.24
CA GLN A 46 -8.87 -20.26 5.25
C GLN A 46 -8.40 -21.62 4.72
N GLU A 47 -8.78 -21.99 3.50
CA GLU A 47 -8.34 -23.22 2.85
C GLU A 47 -6.82 -23.24 2.64
N ASP A 48 -6.24 -22.15 2.14
CA ASP A 48 -4.80 -22.02 1.91
C ASP A 48 -3.99 -22.19 3.21
N TRP A 49 -4.44 -21.58 4.32
CA TRP A 49 -3.80 -21.77 5.63
C TRP A 49 -3.96 -23.19 6.16
N LEU A 50 -5.12 -23.81 5.98
CA LEU A 50 -5.33 -25.21 6.34
C LEU A 50 -4.36 -26.11 5.57
N HIS A 51 -4.24 -25.93 4.25
CA HIS A 51 -3.30 -26.67 3.42
C HIS A 51 -1.85 -26.45 3.86
N LEU A 52 -1.47 -25.20 4.17
CA LEU A 52 -0.14 -24.87 4.66
C LEU A 52 0.17 -25.60 5.97
N MET A 53 -0.74 -25.57 6.95
CA MET A 53 -0.57 -26.24 8.25
C MET A 53 -0.52 -27.77 8.13
N LEU A 54 -1.20 -28.34 7.13
CA LEU A 54 -1.23 -29.78 6.88
C LEU A 54 -0.17 -30.27 5.89
N SER A 55 0.67 -29.38 5.37
CA SER A 55 1.70 -29.70 4.35
C SER A 55 2.75 -30.71 4.82
N ALA A 56 3.06 -30.71 6.13
CA ALA A 56 3.98 -31.68 6.71
C ALA A 56 3.30 -33.05 6.93
N PRO A 57 4.03 -34.17 6.74
CA PRO A 57 3.50 -35.51 7.02
C PRO A 57 2.98 -35.66 8.47
N PRO A 58 1.92 -36.45 8.71
CA PRO A 58 1.30 -36.57 10.03
C PRO A 58 2.26 -36.94 11.16
N GLN A 59 3.32 -37.71 10.86
CA GLN A 59 4.30 -38.18 11.85
C GLN A 59 5.21 -37.07 12.37
N THR A 60 5.40 -36.01 11.58
CA THR A 60 6.28 -34.87 11.90
C THR A 60 5.51 -33.57 12.08
N ARG A 61 4.19 -33.59 11.87
CA ARG A 61 3.32 -32.42 11.95
C ARG A 61 2.92 -32.16 13.39
N GLY A 62 3.27 -30.98 13.91
CA GLY A 62 2.96 -30.55 15.28
C GLY A 62 1.49 -30.15 15.53
N ILE A 63 0.60 -30.31 14.55
CA ILE A 63 -0.81 -29.92 14.64
C ILE A 63 -1.73 -31.04 14.11
N SER A 64 -2.87 -31.25 14.76
CA SER A 64 -3.90 -32.17 14.28
C SER A 64 -4.74 -31.52 13.17
N LEU A 65 -5.48 -32.33 12.41
CA LEU A 65 -6.44 -31.80 11.42
C LEU A 65 -7.46 -30.87 12.07
N GLU A 66 -8.01 -31.29 13.21
CA GLU A 66 -9.00 -30.51 13.95
C GLU A 66 -8.42 -29.19 14.47
N GLY A 67 -7.21 -29.24 15.05
CA GLY A 67 -6.50 -28.04 15.48
C GLY A 67 -6.22 -27.08 14.34
N ALA A 68 -5.83 -27.60 13.17
CA ALA A 68 -5.58 -26.77 11.99
C ALA A 68 -6.86 -26.11 11.46
N ARG A 69 -8.01 -26.79 11.51
CA ARG A 69 -9.32 -26.20 11.16
C ARG A 69 -9.71 -25.07 12.09
N ILE A 70 -9.59 -25.28 13.40
CA ILE A 70 -9.89 -24.26 14.42
C ILE A 70 -8.99 -23.03 14.21
N LEU A 71 -7.68 -23.22 14.03
CA LEU A 71 -6.76 -22.12 13.79
C LEU A 71 -7.05 -21.38 12.48
N ALA A 72 -7.35 -22.11 11.39
CA ALA A 72 -7.68 -21.49 10.11
C ALA A 72 -8.95 -20.62 10.19
N GLU A 73 -9.98 -21.10 10.91
CA GLU A 73 -11.19 -20.32 11.17
C GLU A 73 -10.91 -19.08 12.02
N GLN A 74 -10.12 -19.20 13.09
CA GLN A 74 -9.72 -18.07 13.92
C GLN A 74 -8.94 -17.01 13.14
N LEU A 75 -8.03 -17.43 12.25
CA LEU A 75 -7.30 -16.53 11.35
C LEU A 75 -8.26 -15.83 10.37
N ARG A 76 -9.24 -16.56 9.83
CA ARG A 76 -10.26 -15.97 8.93
C ARG A 76 -11.05 -14.87 9.65
N GLU A 77 -11.54 -15.14 10.85
CA GLU A 77 -12.27 -14.16 11.66
C GLU A 77 -11.41 -12.95 12.02
N ALA A 78 -10.14 -13.18 12.38
CA ALA A 78 -9.21 -12.09 12.68
C ALA A 78 -8.97 -11.17 11.45
N VAL A 79 -8.77 -11.76 10.27
CA VAL A 79 -8.59 -10.99 9.03
C VAL A 79 -9.87 -10.28 8.62
N ALA A 80 -11.04 -10.91 8.76
CA ALA A 80 -12.34 -10.28 8.51
C ALA A 80 -12.54 -9.02 9.39
N ALA A 81 -12.27 -9.15 10.69
CA ALA A 81 -12.35 -8.03 11.63
C ALA A 81 -11.34 -6.92 11.29
N GLN A 82 -10.13 -7.27 10.84
CA GLN A 82 -9.14 -6.31 10.37
C GLN A 82 -9.59 -5.58 9.09
N GLN A 83 -10.20 -6.29 8.14
CA GLN A 83 -10.72 -5.67 6.92
C GLN A 83 -11.85 -4.69 7.22
N GLU A 84 -12.77 -5.03 8.12
CA GLU A 84 -13.87 -4.14 8.49
C GLU A 84 -13.34 -2.85 9.13
N ARG A 85 -12.36 -2.96 10.03
CA ARG A 85 -11.67 -1.79 10.60
C ARG A 85 -10.93 -0.98 9.53
N ALA A 86 -10.26 -1.63 8.58
CA ALA A 86 -9.57 -0.93 7.51
C ALA A 86 -10.56 -0.16 6.61
N ARG A 87 -11.70 -0.77 6.27
CA ARG A 87 -12.76 -0.17 5.45
C ARG A 87 -13.38 1.05 6.13
N SER A 88 -13.63 0.99 7.44
CA SER A 88 -14.19 2.14 8.17
C SER A 88 -13.26 3.35 8.20
N LEU A 89 -11.94 3.17 8.01
CA LEU A 89 -10.99 4.27 7.92
C LEU A 89 -10.92 4.92 6.53
N ILE A 90 -11.38 4.23 5.48
CA ILE A 90 -11.34 4.77 4.11
C ILE A 90 -12.28 5.96 3.99
N GLY A 91 -11.74 7.09 3.50
CA GLY A 91 -12.49 8.34 3.33
C GLY A 91 -12.74 9.12 4.63
N GLN A 92 -12.44 8.54 5.80
CA GLN A 92 -12.60 9.20 7.11
C GLN A 92 -11.24 9.59 7.71
N SER A 93 -10.24 8.73 7.56
CA SER A 93 -8.91 8.96 8.09
C SER A 93 -8.10 9.87 7.18
N THR A 94 -7.36 10.79 7.78
CA THR A 94 -6.37 11.68 7.13
C THR A 94 -4.95 11.45 7.68
N ALA A 95 -4.72 10.32 8.36
CA ALA A 95 -3.49 10.04 9.10
C ALA A 95 -2.27 9.79 8.19
N CYS A 96 -2.50 9.36 6.95
CA CYS A 96 -1.45 9.22 5.94
C CYS A 96 -1.37 10.50 5.10
N PRO A 97 -0.24 11.24 5.10
CA PRO A 97 -0.15 12.53 4.40
C PRO A 97 0.08 12.39 2.88
N LEU A 98 0.31 11.18 2.38
CA LEU A 98 0.37 10.85 0.94
C LEU A 98 -0.19 9.45 0.71
N ASP A 99 -1.50 9.39 0.55
CA ASP A 99 -2.25 8.20 0.20
C ASP A 99 -2.52 8.18 -1.31
N LEU A 100 -1.89 7.23 -2.01
CA LEU A 100 -2.08 7.07 -3.45
C LEU A 100 -3.50 6.62 -3.82
N HIS A 101 -4.19 5.89 -2.93
CA HIS A 101 -5.57 5.50 -3.16
C HIS A 101 -6.53 6.70 -3.01
N ALA A 102 -6.25 7.63 -2.10
CA ALA A 102 -7.01 8.88 -2.01
C ALA A 102 -6.83 9.76 -3.26
N LEU A 103 -5.61 9.82 -3.80
CA LEU A 103 -5.30 10.61 -5.00
C LEU A 103 -5.77 9.97 -6.31
N PHE A 104 -5.51 8.67 -6.44
CA PHE A 104 -5.69 7.86 -7.65
C PHE A 104 -6.29 6.51 -7.25
N PRO A 105 -7.62 6.47 -7.00
CA PRO A 105 -8.29 5.29 -6.45
C PRO A 105 -8.08 4.04 -7.30
N VAL A 106 -7.92 2.92 -6.60
CA VAL A 106 -7.92 1.58 -7.22
C VAL A 106 -9.36 1.21 -7.54
N PRO A 107 -9.69 0.85 -8.79
CA PRO A 107 -11.04 0.49 -9.19
C PRO A 107 -11.58 -0.75 -8.48
N PRO A 108 -12.90 -0.85 -8.24
CA PRO A 108 -13.52 -2.00 -7.57
C PRO A 108 -13.16 -3.36 -8.17
N GLU A 109 -13.10 -3.45 -9.50
CA GLU A 109 -12.75 -4.66 -10.23
C GLU A 109 -11.31 -5.13 -9.96
N ILE A 110 -10.39 -4.19 -9.71
CA ILE A 110 -9.02 -4.50 -9.31
C ILE A 110 -8.94 -4.83 -7.82
N LEU A 111 -9.69 -4.11 -6.99
CA LEU A 111 -9.79 -4.40 -5.55
C LEU A 111 -10.31 -5.81 -5.28
N ALA A 112 -11.21 -6.32 -6.13
CA ALA A 112 -11.78 -7.66 -6.04
C ALA A 112 -10.75 -8.79 -6.26
N LEU A 113 -9.67 -8.52 -6.99
CA LEU A 113 -8.62 -9.49 -7.28
C LEU A 113 -7.70 -9.74 -6.07
N GLY A 114 -7.64 -8.79 -5.14
CA GLY A 114 -6.73 -8.83 -4.00
C GLY A 114 -5.30 -8.34 -4.33
N PRO A 115 -4.48 -8.12 -3.29
CA PRO A 115 -3.21 -7.42 -3.41
C PRO A 115 -2.13 -8.18 -4.19
N ASP A 116 -2.20 -9.52 -4.21
CA ASP A 116 -1.17 -10.39 -4.78
C ASP A 116 -1.48 -10.87 -6.20
N HIS A 117 -2.69 -10.59 -6.70
CA HIS A 117 -3.06 -10.98 -8.05
C HIS A 117 -2.17 -10.26 -9.09
N PRO A 118 -1.64 -10.97 -10.10
CA PRO A 118 -0.73 -10.38 -11.09
C PRO A 118 -1.31 -9.17 -11.82
N GLU A 119 -2.61 -9.20 -12.11
CA GLU A 119 -3.31 -8.09 -12.77
C GLU A 119 -3.46 -6.87 -11.85
N ALA A 120 -3.75 -7.07 -10.56
CA ALA A 120 -3.79 -5.97 -9.60
C ALA A 120 -2.42 -5.30 -9.49
N ARG A 121 -1.35 -6.10 -9.37
CA ARG A 121 0.03 -5.60 -9.32
C ARG A 121 0.43 -4.87 -10.62
N SER A 122 -0.02 -5.36 -11.76
CA SER A 122 0.20 -4.72 -13.07
C SER A 122 -0.55 -3.40 -13.20
N TRP A 123 -1.77 -3.32 -12.65
CA TRP A 123 -2.53 -2.07 -12.56
C TRP A 123 -1.80 -1.04 -11.70
N LEU A 124 -1.37 -1.42 -10.48
CA LEU A 124 -0.64 -0.51 -9.58
C LEU A 124 0.66 -0.03 -10.23
N TRP A 125 1.39 -0.93 -10.89
CA TRP A 125 2.58 -0.57 -11.63
C TRP A 125 2.30 0.49 -12.71
N ARG A 126 1.27 0.28 -13.52
CA ARG A 126 0.91 1.20 -14.61
C ARG A 126 0.40 2.55 -14.10
N GLU A 127 -0.36 2.55 -13.00
CA GLU A 127 -1.09 3.73 -12.54
C GLU A 127 -0.34 4.52 -11.47
N TRP A 128 0.42 3.82 -10.62
CA TRP A 128 1.19 4.41 -9.53
C TRP A 128 2.70 4.40 -9.80
N GLY A 129 3.20 3.46 -10.60
CA GLY A 129 4.63 3.29 -10.87
C GLY A 129 5.33 2.36 -9.89
N THR A 130 4.59 1.77 -8.95
CA THR A 130 5.07 0.79 -7.96
C THR A 130 4.02 -0.32 -7.79
N PRO A 131 4.42 -1.59 -7.60
CA PRO A 131 3.50 -2.72 -7.58
C PRO A 131 2.85 -2.96 -6.22
N ARG A 132 3.18 -2.15 -5.20
CA ARG A 132 2.61 -2.20 -3.85
C ARG A 132 2.29 -0.79 -3.35
N PRO A 133 1.35 -0.63 -2.40
CA PRO A 133 1.12 0.66 -1.74
C PRO A 133 2.37 1.19 -1.04
N LEU A 134 2.46 2.52 -0.90
CA LEU A 134 3.55 3.16 -0.15
C LEU A 134 3.53 2.73 1.32
N ARG A 135 4.71 2.55 1.92
CA ARG A 135 4.86 2.19 3.34
C ARG A 135 5.49 3.32 4.14
N HIS A 136 5.11 3.40 5.42
CA HIS A 136 5.66 4.33 6.41
C HIS A 136 5.71 5.79 5.94
N VAL A 137 4.66 6.24 5.26
CA VAL A 137 4.53 7.63 4.82
C VAL A 137 4.44 8.54 6.04
N ARG A 138 5.41 9.44 6.19
CA ARG A 138 5.49 10.37 7.33
C ARG A 138 5.96 11.74 6.88
N GLU A 139 5.47 12.79 7.52
CA GLU A 139 6.03 14.12 7.36
C GLU A 139 7.45 14.17 7.95
N ALA A 140 8.35 14.84 7.23
CA ALA A 140 9.67 15.21 7.70
C ALA A 140 9.65 16.68 8.15
N ARG A 141 10.54 17.04 9.07
CA ARG A 141 10.68 18.43 9.50
C ARG A 141 11.01 19.32 8.29
N SER A 142 10.29 20.43 8.16
CA SER A 142 10.46 21.38 7.06
C SER A 142 10.70 22.77 7.62
N THR A 143 11.69 23.46 7.08
CA THR A 143 11.92 24.89 7.27
C THR A 143 11.63 25.56 5.92
N GLY A 144 10.52 26.31 5.82
CA GLY A 144 10.20 27.09 4.60
C GLY A 144 8.95 26.67 3.81
N GLY A 145 7.81 26.38 4.47
CA GLY A 145 6.49 26.27 3.82
C GLY A 145 6.24 25.05 2.92
N ALA A 146 7.29 24.41 2.40
CA ALA A 146 7.19 23.20 1.59
C ALA A 146 6.74 21.98 2.42
N LEU A 147 5.99 21.08 1.79
CA LEU A 147 5.66 19.77 2.34
C LEU A 147 6.81 18.80 2.05
N ARG A 148 7.36 18.20 3.10
CA ARG A 148 8.40 17.16 2.99
C ARG A 148 7.91 15.87 3.59
N LEU A 149 8.04 14.79 2.83
CA LEU A 149 7.63 13.46 3.23
C LEU A 149 8.78 12.48 3.08
N ARG A 150 8.70 11.42 3.87
CA ARG A 150 9.50 10.22 3.72
C ARG A 150 8.59 9.00 3.63
N PHE A 151 8.97 8.04 2.79
CA PHE A 151 8.22 6.80 2.61
C PHE A 151 9.09 5.75 1.93
N TRP A 152 8.55 4.52 1.87
CA TRP A 152 9.11 3.44 1.07
C TRP A 152 8.17 3.08 -0.08
N SER A 153 8.72 2.76 -1.25
CA SER A 153 7.97 2.15 -2.36
C SER A 153 8.65 0.88 -2.86
N ALA A 154 7.84 -0.02 -3.40
CA ALA A 154 8.29 -1.31 -3.91
C ALA A 154 8.89 -1.17 -5.31
N ASP A 155 10.07 -1.76 -5.51
CA ASP A 155 10.93 -1.85 -6.72
C ASP A 155 11.39 -0.54 -7.35
N TRP A 156 10.54 0.48 -7.33
CA TRP A 156 10.70 1.72 -8.07
C TRP A 156 10.06 2.89 -7.34
N SER A 157 10.45 4.09 -7.77
CA SER A 157 9.74 5.30 -7.42
C SER A 157 8.30 5.28 -7.94
N PRO A 158 7.33 5.91 -7.25
CA PRO A 158 5.95 6.04 -7.74
C PRO A 158 5.86 7.09 -8.87
N TRP A 159 6.57 6.85 -9.97
CA TRP A 159 6.82 7.83 -11.02
C TRP A 159 5.56 8.19 -11.82
N GLN A 160 4.67 7.22 -12.05
CA GLN A 160 3.38 7.47 -12.71
C GLN A 160 2.50 8.36 -11.84
N ALA A 161 2.44 8.08 -10.53
CA ALA A 161 1.74 8.96 -9.59
C ALA A 161 2.33 10.38 -9.60
N LEU A 162 3.66 10.53 -9.64
CA LEU A 162 4.32 11.84 -9.75
C LEU A 162 3.97 12.59 -11.05
N LEU A 163 3.90 11.90 -12.19
CA LEU A 163 3.51 12.52 -13.45
C LEU A 163 2.07 13.05 -13.38
N ARG A 164 1.16 12.26 -12.82
CA ARG A 164 -0.25 12.67 -12.63
C ARG A 164 -0.39 13.80 -11.62
N LEU A 165 0.41 13.80 -10.56
CA LEU A 165 0.46 14.92 -9.61
C LEU A 165 0.87 16.23 -10.29
N ARG A 166 1.88 16.19 -11.16
CA ARG A 166 2.30 17.36 -11.95
C ARG A 166 1.21 17.86 -12.90
N GLN A 167 0.40 16.95 -13.46
CA GLN A 167 -0.74 17.34 -14.30
C GLN A 167 -1.88 17.95 -13.47
N ARG A 168 -2.19 17.37 -12.30
CA ARG A 168 -3.30 17.79 -11.43
C ARG A 168 -2.99 19.08 -10.66
N PHE A 169 -1.72 19.31 -10.33
CA PHE A 169 -1.22 20.48 -9.59
C PHE A 169 -0.05 21.13 -10.35
N PRO A 170 -0.30 21.76 -11.50
CA PRO A 170 0.76 22.23 -12.41
C PRO A 170 1.60 23.38 -11.85
N THR A 171 1.10 24.10 -10.84
CA THR A 171 1.81 25.19 -10.16
C THR A 171 2.70 24.70 -9.02
N LEU A 172 2.57 23.42 -8.61
CA LEU A 172 3.42 22.82 -7.59
C LEU A 172 4.63 22.15 -8.23
N ARG A 173 5.79 22.34 -7.59
CA ARG A 173 7.01 21.63 -7.92
C ARG A 173 7.13 20.39 -7.04
N PHE A 174 7.16 19.22 -7.68
CA PHE A 174 7.38 17.93 -7.02
C PHE A 174 8.79 17.40 -7.27
N THR A 175 9.51 17.12 -6.19
CA THR A 175 10.83 16.51 -6.21
C THR A 175 10.78 15.18 -5.46
N LEU A 176 11.39 14.13 -6.03
CA LEU A 176 11.56 12.84 -5.38
C LEU A 176 13.02 12.43 -5.48
N ARG A 177 13.62 12.03 -4.36
CA ARG A 177 14.99 11.55 -4.30
C ARG A 177 15.00 10.16 -3.64
N PRO A 178 15.43 9.10 -4.34
CA PRO A 178 15.78 7.86 -3.66
C PRO A 178 16.98 8.11 -2.76
N VAL A 179 16.95 7.48 -1.58
CA VAL A 179 18.10 7.40 -0.70
C VAL A 179 18.59 5.96 -0.81
N TYR A 180 19.66 5.79 -1.55
CA TYR A 180 20.44 4.56 -1.50
C TYR A 180 21.34 4.73 -0.29
N GLU A 181 21.18 3.90 0.74
CA GLU A 181 22.25 3.80 1.74
C GLU A 181 23.51 3.37 0.99
N GLU A 182 24.53 4.21 0.96
CA GLU A 182 25.89 3.73 0.73
C GLU A 182 26.17 2.77 1.88
N GLY A 183 26.30 1.49 1.57
CA GLY A 183 26.49 0.44 2.56
C GLY A 183 27.53 0.83 3.61
N GLY A 184 27.11 0.80 4.87
CA GLY A 184 28.01 0.75 6.02
C GLY A 184 28.21 -0.68 6.47
#